data_AF-A0A3B9H149-F1
#
_entry.id   AF-A0A3B9H149-F1
#
_cell.length_a   1.000
_cell.length_b   1.000
_cell.length_c   1.000
_cell.angle_alpha   90.00
_cell.angle_beta   90.00
_cell.angle_gamma   90.00
#
_symmetry.space_group_name_H-M   'P 1'
#
loop_
_entity.id
_entity.type
_entity.pdbx_description
1 polymer ?
#
loop_
_entity_poly.entity_id
_entity_poly.type
_entity_poly.pdbx_seq_one_letter_code
_entity_poly.pdbx_strand_id
1 'polypeptide(L)' 'MSRSPSRTRRSARANLPIWEGCSILQADELFLLTPHPASLDSRYFGPIKQTDLDGVAIPLMISQD' A
#
# COMPACT_ATOMS: atom_id res chain seq x y z
N MET A 1 -20.79 -19.62 -16.05
CA MET A 1 -19.38 -19.49 -15.59
C MET A 1 -18.65 -18.52 -16.50
N SER A 2 -18.36 -17.29 -16.06
CA SER A 2 -17.53 -16.37 -16.84
C SER A 2 -16.11 -16.42 -16.26
N ARG A 3 -15.15 -16.93 -17.04
CA ARG A 3 -13.73 -16.98 -16.66
C ARG A 3 -13.17 -15.56 -16.74
N SER A 4 -12.87 -14.97 -15.59
CA SER A 4 -12.09 -13.73 -15.51
C SER A 4 -10.72 -13.96 -16.16
N PRO A 5 -10.23 -13.05 -17.02
CA PRO A 5 -8.92 -13.21 -17.62
C PRO A 5 -7.87 -13.14 -16.51
N SER A 6 -7.00 -14.14 -16.47
CA SER A 6 -5.87 -14.22 -15.54
C SER A 6 -5.00 -12.98 -15.68
N ARG A 7 -5.03 -12.11 -14.67
CA ARG A 7 -4.25 -10.87 -14.59
C ARG A 7 -2.76 -11.20 -14.63
N THR A 8 -2.13 -10.98 -15.78
CA THR A 8 -0.70 -11.14 -16.00
C THR A 8 0.09 -10.39 -14.92
N ARG A 9 0.84 -11.12 -14.09
CA ARG A 9 1.75 -10.54 -13.08
C ARG A 9 2.87 -9.80 -13.81
N ARG A 10 2.73 -8.48 -14.00
CA ARG A 10 3.85 -7.65 -14.46
C ARG A 10 4.71 -7.27 -13.25
N SER A 11 5.68 -8.11 -12.92
CA SER A 11 6.71 -7.87 -11.89
C SER A 11 7.91 -7.07 -12.43
N ALA A 12 7.68 -6.14 -13.36
CA ALA A 12 8.74 -5.36 -13.98
C ALA A 12 8.53 -3.90 -13.62
N ARG A 13 9.22 -3.44 -12.56
CA ARG A 13 9.56 -2.03 -12.21
C ARG A 13 8.72 -1.00 -12.96
N ALA A 14 7.39 -1.06 -12.83
CA ALA A 14 6.61 0.08 -13.26
C ALA A 14 7.03 1.16 -12.28
N ASN A 15 7.39 2.34 -12.77
CA ASN A 15 7.38 3.50 -11.91
C ASN A 15 6.07 3.45 -11.13
N LEU A 16 6.16 3.50 -9.80
CA LEU A 16 4.96 3.58 -8.98
C LEU A 16 4.13 4.75 -9.49
N PRO A 17 2.79 4.63 -9.50
CA PRO A 17 1.96 5.73 -9.91
C PRO A 17 2.33 6.96 -9.09
N ILE A 18 2.60 8.07 -9.79
CA ILE A 18 2.61 9.38 -9.13
C ILE A 18 1.18 9.57 -8.65
N TRP A 19 1.02 9.91 -7.37
CA TRP A 19 -0.29 10.19 -6.82
C TRP A 19 -0.83 11.48 -7.44
N GLU A 20 -1.98 11.40 -8.10
CA GLU A 20 -2.66 12.53 -8.70
C GLU A 20 -4.08 12.63 -8.13
N GLY A 21 -4.47 13.84 -7.72
CA GLY A 21 -5.81 14.12 -7.20
C GLY A 21 -5.92 14.10 -5.66
N CYS A 22 -7.17 14.13 -5.21
CA CYS A 22 -7.55 14.15 -3.79
C CYS A 22 -8.56 13.04 -3.54
N SER A 23 -8.47 12.38 -2.39
CA SER A 23 -9.42 11.35 -1.96
C SER A 23 -9.88 11.69 -0.55
N ILE A 24 -11.20 11.72 -0.35
CA ILE A 24 -11.80 11.88 0.98
C ILE A 24 -11.87 10.50 1.62
N LEU A 25 -11.22 10.35 2.76
CA LEU A 25 -11.25 9.11 3.53
C LEU A 25 -12.57 8.99 4.28
N GLN A 26 -13.13 7.78 4.33
CA GLN A 26 -14.18 7.44 5.28
C GLN A 26 -13.61 7.37 6.71
N ALA A 27 -14.51 7.39 7.71
CA ALA A 27 -14.12 7.40 9.12
C ALA A 27 -13.30 6.17 9.54
N ASP A 28 -13.47 5.04 8.85
CA ASP A 28 -12.80 3.76 9.10
C ASP A 28 -11.65 3.47 8.12
N GLU A 29 -11.23 4.45 7.34
CA GLU A 29 -10.17 4.30 6.35
C GLU A 29 -8.87 5.00 6.75
N LEU A 30 -7.74 4.44 6.32
CA LEU A 30 -6.43 5.06 6.39
C LEU A 30 -5.76 5.08 5.02
N PHE A 31 -4.89 6.07 4.82
CA PHE A 31 -4.00 6.14 3.67
C PHE A 31 -2.55 5.96 4.14
N LEU A 32 -1.92 4.83 3.80
CA LEU A 32 -0.56 4.50 4.23
C LEU A 32 0.47 4.91 3.18
N LEU A 33 1.56 5.55 3.63
CA LEU A 33 2.68 5.99 2.80
C LEU A 33 4.01 5.58 3.42
N THR A 34 4.96 5.21 2.56
CA THR A 34 6.33 4.86 2.98
C THR A 34 7.34 5.69 2.18
N PRO A 35 8.43 6.19 2.78
CA PRO A 35 9.41 7.02 2.09
C PRO A 35 10.23 6.26 1.02
N HIS A 36 10.22 4.93 1.01
CA HIS A 36 11.00 4.15 0.05
C HIS A 36 10.42 4.30 -1.37
N PRO A 37 11.23 4.65 -2.39
CA PRO A 37 10.75 4.98 -3.74
C PRO A 37 10.13 3.79 -4.49
N ALA A 38 10.37 2.56 -4.03
CA ALA A 38 9.76 1.35 -4.58
C ALA A 38 8.72 0.71 -3.63
N SER A 39 8.22 1.45 -2.63
CA SER A 39 7.20 0.95 -1.71
C SER A 39 5.85 0.75 -2.39
N LEU A 40 5.26 -0.43 -2.21
CA LEU A 40 3.86 -0.69 -2.60
C LEU A 40 2.96 -0.26 -1.45
N ASP A 41 2.42 0.96 -1.54
CA ASP A 41 1.60 1.56 -0.49
C ASP A 41 0.24 2.04 -1.04
N SER A 42 -0.49 2.87 -0.28
CA SER A 42 -1.85 3.30 -0.66
C SER A 42 -1.92 4.09 -1.97
N ARG A 43 -0.79 4.56 -2.52
CA ARG A 43 -0.77 5.11 -3.90
C ARG A 43 -1.15 4.07 -4.95
N TYR A 44 -0.88 2.79 -4.67
CA TYR A 44 -1.18 1.68 -5.58
C TYR A 44 -2.50 0.97 -5.23
N PHE A 45 -2.77 0.74 -3.94
CA PHE A 45 -3.96 -0.01 -3.50
C PHE A 45 -5.15 0.88 -3.11
N GLY A 46 -4.95 2.18 -2.92
CA GLY A 46 -5.93 3.09 -2.35
C GLY A 46 -5.97 3.08 -0.81
N PRO A 47 -6.96 3.75 -0.22
CA PRO A 47 -7.25 3.66 1.22
C PRO A 47 -7.47 2.21 1.68
N ILE A 48 -7.06 1.91 2.90
CA ILE A 48 -7.26 0.61 3.56
C ILE A 48 -8.22 0.77 4.73
N LYS A 49 -8.95 -0.29 5.10
CA LYS A 49 -9.83 -0.24 6.27
C LYS A 49 -9.03 -0.43 7.55
N GLN A 50 -9.48 0.20 8.63
CA GLN A 50 -8.96 -0.03 9.99
C GLN A 50 -9.04 -1.51 10.38
N THR A 51 -10.04 -2.25 9.89
CA THR A 51 -10.19 -3.69 10.15
C THR A 51 -9.15 -4.56 9.48
N ASP A 52 -8.44 -4.03 8.47
CA ASP A 52 -7.38 -4.73 7.75
C ASP A 52 -6.00 -4.51 8.40
N LEU A 53 -5.93 -3.71 9.48
CA LEU A 53 -4.70 -3.47 10.23
C LEU A 53 -4.53 -4.48 11.37
N ASP A 54 -3.37 -5.13 11.40
CA ASP A 54 -3.00 -5.99 12.53
C ASP A 54 -2.59 -5.19 13.78
N GLY A 55 -2.00 -4.00 13.60
CA GLY A 55 -1.56 -3.15 14.69
C GLY A 55 -0.46 -2.17 14.31
N VAL A 56 0.08 -1.46 15.31
CA VAL A 56 1.21 -0.53 15.13
C VAL A 56 2.51 -1.27 15.42
N ALA A 57 3.44 -1.23 14.47
CA ALA A 57 4.76 -1.84 14.64
C ALA A 57 5.56 -1.08 15.72
N ILE A 58 6.08 -1.82 16.70
CA ILE A 58 7.02 -1.30 17.71
C ILE A 58 8.45 -1.52 17.18
N PRO A 59 9.24 -0.47 16.97
CA PRO A 59 10.59 -0.61 16.42
C PRO A 59 11.50 -1.34 17.40
N LEU A 60 12.26 -2.33 16.90
CA LEU A 60 13.31 -2.99 17.64
C LEU A 60 14.64 -2.30 17.36
N MET A 61 15.25 -1.74 18.40
CA MET A 61 16.58 -1.15 18.33
C MET A 61 17.60 -2.22 18.76
N ILE A 62 18.35 -2.75 17.79
CA ILE A 62 19.51 -3.60 18.06
C ILE A 62 20.77 -2.75 17.94
N SER A 63 21.61 -2.74 18.96
CA SER A 63 22.96 -2.19 18.85
C SER A 63 23.83 -3.18 18.05
N GLN A 64 24.60 -2.64 17.10
CA GLN A 64 25.71 -3.38 16.49
C GLN A 64 26.97 -2.87 17.19
N ASP A 65 27.62 -3.74 17.96
CA ASP A 65 28.97 -3.50 18.48
C ASP A 65 30.02 -3.75 17.39
#